data_AF-A0A6V8P8H4-F1
#
_entry.id   AF-A0A6V8P8H4-F1
#
_cell.length_a   1.000
_cell.length_b   1.000
_cell.length_c   1.000
_cell.angle_alpha   90.00
_cell.angle_beta   90.00
_cell.angle_gamma   90.00
#
_symmetry.space_group_name_H-M   'P 1'
#
loop_
_entity.id
_entity.type
_entity.pdbx_description
1 polymer ?
#
loop_
_entity_poly.entity_id
_entity_poly.type
_entity_poly.pdbx_seq_one_letter_code
_entity_poly.pdbx_strand_id
1 'polypeptide(L)'
;MNNYTVYLKNPTPFLNELPKADTIFGALCWGLKTLYSETTLLEFINSYLNGDIPVLISSTFPFVEEDGCKHHFFPKPLLKPLNYNKEGVVSNKDK
;
A
#
# COMPACT_ATOMS: atom_id res chain seq x y z
N MET A 1 3.00 -13.20 6.27
CA MET A 1 1.84 -12.36 5.92
C MET A 1 1.56 -12.54 4.45
N ASN A 2 0.35 -12.92 4.07
CA ASN A 2 0.01 -13.13 2.66
C ASN A 2 -0.28 -11.78 2.00
N ASN A 3 0.29 -11.54 0.82
CA ASN A 3 0.08 -10.32 0.07
C ASN A 3 -0.91 -10.59 -1.07
N TYR A 4 -1.88 -9.70 -1.22
CA TYR A 4 -2.84 -9.72 -2.33
C TYR A 4 -2.67 -8.45 -3.16
N THR A 5 -2.72 -8.59 -4.49
CA THR A 5 -2.68 -7.45 -5.41
C THR A 5 -4.07 -7.22 -5.99
N VAL A 6 -4.63 -6.05 -5.73
CA VAL A 6 -5.92 -5.62 -6.30
C VAL A 6 -5.65 -4.67 -7.46
N TYR A 7 -6.09 -5.06 -8.66
CA TYR A 7 -5.93 -4.26 -9.86
C TYR A 7 -7.15 -3.38 -10.11
N LEU A 8 -6.96 -2.06 -10.06
CA LEU A 8 -8.00 -1.12 -10.46
C LEU A 8 -8.03 -1.05 -11.99
N LYS A 9 -8.97 -1.77 -12.60
CA LYS A 9 -9.19 -1.74 -14.06
C LYS A 9 -10.02 -0.51 -14.40
N ASN A 10 -9.50 0.31 -15.32
CA ASN A 10 -10.20 1.46 -15.89
C ASN A 10 -10.42 2.62 -14.90
N PRO A 11 -9.37 3.15 -14.24
CA PRO A 11 -9.56 4.38 -13.49
C PRO A 11 -9.92 5.47 -14.50
N THR A 12 -11.12 6.06 -14.38
CA THR A 12 -11.31 7.44 -14.86
C THR A 12 -10.08 8.23 -14.41
N PRO A 13 -9.50 9.09 -15.26
CA PRO A 13 -8.28 9.80 -14.91
C PRO A 13 -8.45 10.40 -13.52
N PHE A 14 -7.63 9.95 -12.57
CA PHE A 14 -7.68 10.49 -11.23
C PHE A 14 -7.43 11.99 -11.36
N LEU A 15 -8.29 12.82 -10.76
CA LEU A 15 -8.28 14.26 -10.98
C LEU A 15 -6.90 14.89 -10.73
N ASN A 16 -6.07 14.28 -9.88
CA ASN A 16 -4.74 14.77 -9.50
C ASN A 16 -3.68 13.65 -9.42
N GLU A 17 -3.79 12.76 -8.43
CA GLU A 17 -2.79 11.74 -8.10
C GLU A 17 -3.41 10.36 -7.89
N LEU A 18 -2.57 9.32 -8.02
CA LEU A 18 -2.93 7.96 -7.59
C LEU A 18 -3.31 7.94 -6.10
N PRO A 19 -4.44 7.32 -5.72
CA PRO A 19 -4.88 7.25 -4.32
C PRO A 19 -3.81 6.69 -3.38
N LYS A 20 -3.57 7.42 -2.29
CA LYS A 20 -2.70 6.99 -1.20
C LYS A 20 -3.44 6.05 -0.25
N ALA A 21 -2.70 5.36 0.61
CA ALA A 21 -3.24 4.35 1.51
C ALA A 21 -4.39 4.86 2.42
N ASP A 22 -4.26 6.09 2.95
CA ASP A 22 -5.27 6.75 3.78
C ASP A 22 -6.57 7.02 3.02
N THR A 23 -6.48 7.41 1.75
CA THR A 23 -7.65 7.58 0.88
C THR A 23 -8.36 6.25 0.62
N ILE A 24 -7.59 5.18 0.34
CA ILE A 24 -8.14 3.84 0.12
C ILE A 24 -8.78 3.31 1.41
N PHE A 25 -8.13 3.54 2.56
CA PHE A 25 -8.66 3.16 3.87
C PHE A 25 -9.97 3.88 4.16
N GLY A 26 -10.05 5.18 3.90
CA GLY A 26 -11.30 5.95 4.01
C GLY A 26 -12.41 5.41 3.09
N ALA A 27 -12.07 5.08 1.84
CA ALA A 27 -13.02 4.46 0.92
C ALA A 27 -13.50 3.07 1.39
N LEU A 28 -12.61 2.27 1.99
CA LEU A 28 -12.97 0.99 2.60
C LEU A 28 -13.93 1.20 3.78
N CYS A 29 -13.66 2.17 4.65
CA CYS A 29 -14.56 2.52 5.76
C CYS A 29 -15.95 2.92 5.27
N TRP A 30 -16.02 3.74 4.22
CA TRP A 30 -17.30 4.07 3.58
C TRP A 30 -17.99 2.84 3.01
N GLY A 31 -17.25 1.97 2.31
CA GLY A 31 -17.78 0.70 1.79
C GLY A 31 -18.36 -0.19 2.89
N LEU A 32 -17.66 -0.34 4.02
CA LEU A 32 -18.13 -1.11 5.17
C LEU A 32 -19.43 -0.53 5.74
N LYS A 33 -19.48 0.79 5.96
CA LYS A 33 -20.68 1.46 6.49
C LYS A 33 -21.86 1.37 5.52
N THR A 34 -21.63 1.53 4.22
CA THR A 34 -22.69 1.56 3.20
C THR A 34 -23.21 0.17 2.85
N LEU A 35 -22.34 -0.85 2.78
CA LEU A 35 -22.72 -2.20 2.37
C LEU A 35 -23.14 -3.11 3.52
N TYR A 36 -22.67 -2.82 4.74
CA TYR A 36 -22.96 -3.62 5.92
C TYR A 36 -23.67 -2.77 6.98
N SER A 37 -22.92 -2.14 7.89
CA SER A 37 -23.49 -1.33 8.96
C SER A 37 -22.44 -0.42 9.60
N GLU A 38 -22.89 0.56 10.37
CA GLU A 38 -22.01 1.39 11.21
C GLU A 38 -21.34 0.58 12.32
N THR A 39 -22.03 -0.42 12.90
CA THR A 39 -21.45 -1.31 13.90
C THR A 39 -20.25 -2.07 13.34
N THR A 40 -20.39 -2.64 12.13
CA THR A 40 -19.29 -3.34 11.43
C THR A 40 -18.11 -2.42 11.18
N LEU A 41 -18.35 -1.16 10.80
CA LEU A 41 -17.28 -0.18 10.64
C LEU A 41 -16.56 0.10 11.98
N LEU A 42 -17.30 0.30 13.06
CA LEU A 42 -16.72 0.60 14.38
C LEU A 42 -15.90 -0.58 14.90
N GLU A 43 -16.39 -1.81 14.75
CA GLU A 43 -15.64 -3.02 15.08
C GLU A 43 -14.34 -3.11 14.28
N PHE A 44 -14.41 -2.86 12.97
CA PHE A 44 -13.24 -2.83 12.10
C PHE A 44 -12.20 -1.78 12.54
N ILE A 45 -12.62 -0.55 12.85
CA ILE A 45 -11.69 0.49 13.33
C ILE A 45 -11.10 0.13 14.69
N ASN A 46 -11.92 -0.40 15.61
CA ASN A 46 -11.48 -0.78 16.95
C ASN A 46 -10.44 -1.89 16.93
N SER A 47 -10.47 -2.80 15.95
CA SER A 47 -9.46 -3.85 15.86
C SER A 47 -8.06 -3.27 15.61
N TYR A 48 -7.92 -2.22 14.77
CA TYR A 48 -6.64 -1.50 14.61
C TYR A 48 -6.17 -0.84 15.90
N LEU A 49 -7.08 -0.19 16.64
CA LEU A 49 -6.74 0.47 17.92
C LEU A 49 -6.29 -0.52 18.99
N ASN A 50 -6.83 -1.74 18.96
CA ASN A 50 -6.48 -2.82 19.87
C ASN A 50 -5.25 -3.64 19.41
N GLY A 51 -4.66 -3.31 18.26
CA GLY A 51 -3.50 -4.01 17.70
C GLY A 51 -3.83 -5.31 16.93
N ASP A 52 -5.11 -5.67 16.81
CA ASP A 52 -5.59 -6.77 15.98
C ASP A 52 -5.86 -6.27 14.56
N ILE A 53 -4.78 -6.09 13.80
CA ILE A 53 -4.81 -5.49 12.47
C ILE A 53 -5.33 -6.51 11.44
N PRO A 54 -6.56 -6.32 10.90
CA PRO A 54 -7.20 -7.31 10.03
C PRO A 54 -6.60 -7.28 8.62
N VAL A 55 -6.20 -6.09 8.16
CA VAL A 55 -5.57 -5.88 6.85
C VAL A 55 -4.65 -4.67 6.87
N LEU A 56 -3.51 -4.77 6.18
CA LEU A 56 -2.63 -3.64 5.87
C LEU A 56 -2.75 -3.29 4.40
N ILE A 57 -2.94 -2.00 4.11
CA ILE A 57 -3.19 -1.50 2.76
C ILE A 57 -2.03 -0.59 2.37
N SER A 58 -1.42 -0.85 1.21
CA SER A 58 -0.44 0.05 0.61
C SER A 58 -1.13 1.17 -0.16
N SER A 59 -0.38 2.22 -0.50
CA SER A 59 -0.85 3.14 -1.55
C SER A 59 -1.05 2.41 -2.87
N THR A 60 -1.82 3.00 -3.79
CA THR A 60 -1.86 2.50 -5.17
C THR A 60 -0.55 2.83 -5.89
N PHE A 61 -0.12 1.91 -6.75
CA PHE A 61 1.07 2.09 -7.57
C PHE A 61 0.76 1.74 -9.03
N PRO A 62 1.44 2.39 -9.99
CA PRO A 62 1.22 2.10 -11.39
C PRO A 62 1.74 0.70 -11.74
N PHE A 63 1.12 0.11 -12.74
CA PHE A 63 1.62 -1.08 -13.42
C PHE A 63 1.39 -0.93 -14.92
N VAL A 64 2.24 -1.57 -15.72
CA VAL A 64 2.01 -1.73 -17.16
C VAL A 64 1.79 -3.19 -17.48
N GLU A 65 1.02 -3.47 -18.51
CA GLU A 65 0.78 -4.83 -19.00
C GLU A 65 1.25 -4.91 -20.45
N GLU A 66 2.31 -5.68 -20.70
CA GLU A 66 2.93 -5.88 -22.01
C GLU A 66 3.08 -7.39 -22.24
N ASP A 67 2.66 -7.89 -23.40
CA ASP A 67 2.72 -9.31 -23.78
C ASP A 67 2.12 -10.28 -22.72
N GLY A 68 1.08 -9.85 -22.02
CA GLY A 68 0.45 -10.62 -20.93
C GLY A 68 1.23 -10.63 -19.61
N CYS A 69 2.38 -9.96 -19.56
CA CYS A 69 3.17 -9.75 -18.34
C CYS A 69 2.80 -8.43 -17.68
N LYS A 70 2.59 -8.46 -16.36
CA LYS A 70 2.34 -7.26 -15.55
C LYS A 70 3.63 -6.80 -14.87
N HIS A 71 4.06 -5.58 -15.17
CA HIS A 71 5.22 -4.94 -14.56
C HIS A 71 4.76 -3.92 -13.53
N HIS A 72 5.02 -4.18 -12.25
CA HIS A 72 4.65 -3.29 -11.14
C HIS A 72 5.76 -2.30 -10.83
N PHE A 73 5.39 -1.05 -10.60
CA PHE A 73 6.31 -0.02 -10.13
C PHE A 73 6.11 0.22 -8.64
N PHE A 74 7.18 0.54 -7.93
CA PHE A 74 7.15 0.85 -6.52
C PHE A 74 7.89 2.16 -6.26
N PRO A 75 7.53 2.91 -5.19
CA PRO A 75 8.24 4.12 -4.82
C PRO A 75 9.71 3.77 -4.53
N LYS A 76 10.61 4.64 -5.02
CA LYS A 76 12.04 4.50 -4.74
C LYS A 76 12.27 4.61 -3.23
N PRO A 77 12.90 3.61 -2.59
CA PRO A 77 13.22 3.68 -1.17
C PRO A 77 14.16 4.86 -0.88
N LEU A 78 13.86 5.62 0.17
CA LEU A 78 14.73 6.70 0.66
C LEU A 78 15.85 6.12 1.53
N LEU A 79 16.70 5.31 0.92
CA LEU A 79 17.85 4.70 1.60
C LEU A 79 19.12 5.51 1.34
N LYS A 80 20.02 5.53 2.33
CA LYS A 80 21.38 6.00 2.11
C LYS A 80 22.02 5.15 1.00
N PRO A 81 22.81 5.74 0.09
CA PRO A 81 23.49 4.96 -0.93
C PRO A 81 24.33 3.87 -0.26
N LEU A 82 24.24 2.65 -0.80
CA LEU A 82 25.08 1.55 -0.33
C LEU A 82 26.54 1.92 -0.62
N ASN A 83 27.35 2.07 0.42
CA ASN A 83 28.79 2.17 0.26
C ASN A 83 29.31 0.79 -0.12
N TYR A 84 29.45 0.53 -1.42
CA TYR A 84 30.11 -0.68 -1.90
C TYR A 84 31.62 -0.50 -1.74
N ASN A 85 32.16 -0.85 -0.57
CA ASN A 85 33.59 -1.08 -0.44
C ASN A 85 33.91 -2.33 -1.26
N LYS A 86 34.89 -2.25 -2.17
CA LYS A 86 35.34 -3.35 -3.05
C LYS A 86 35.79 -4.63 -2.31
N GLU A 87 35.75 -4.64 -0.97
CA GLU A 87 36.18 -5.73 -0.09
C GLU A 87 35.03 -6.45 0.63
N GLY A 88 33.76 -6.20 0.29
CA GLY A 88 32.66 -7.07 0.74
C GLY A 88 32.24 -6.95 2.22
N VAL A 89 32.61 -5.87 2.91
CA VAL A 89 32.15 -5.62 4.29
C VAL A 89 31.22 -4.41 4.32
N VAL A 90 29.93 -4.66 4.58
CA VAL A 90 28.92 -3.63 4.81
C VAL A 90 29.08 -3.11 6.25
N SER A 91 29.51 -1.87 6.41
CA SER A 91 29.48 -1.19 7.71
C SER A 91 28.45 -0.07 7.68
N ASN A 92 27.37 -0.23 8.45
CA ASN A 92 26.48 0.87 8.78
C ASN A 92 27.19 1.73 9.84
N LYS A 93 27.66 2.92 9.45
CA LYS A 93 28.02 3.95 10.43
C LYS A 93 26.80 4.82 10.68
N ASP A 94 26.14 4.52 11.78
CA ASP A 94 25.18 5.41 12.41
C ASP A 94 25.92 6.60 13.02
N LYS A 95 25.55 7.78 12.55
CA LYS A 95 25.70 9.06 13.25
C LYS A 95 24.43 9.84 13.00
#